data_AF-A0A2X1L0H2-F1
#
_entry.id   AF-A0A2X1L0H2-F1
#
_cell.length_a   1.000
_cell.length_b   1.000
_cell.length_c   1.000
_cell.angle_alpha   90.00
_cell.angle_beta   90.00
_cell.angle_gamma   90.00
#
_symmetry.space_group_name_H-M   'P 1'
#
loop_
_entity.id
_entity.type
_entity.pdbx_description
1 polymer ?
#
loop_
_entity_poly.entity_id
_entity_poly.type
_entity_poly.pdbx_seq_one_letter_code
_entity_poly.pdbx_strand_id
1 'polypeptide(L)'
;MLTCAAECITEEGFFCVVLPEQIGNGFTELALSMGWHLRLRTDVAENEARLPHRVLLAFSPQAGECFSDRLVIRGPDQNYSEAYTALTQAFYLFM
;
A
#
# COMPACT_ATOMS: atom_id res chain seq x y z
N MET A 1 -12.52 -8.59 -7.17
CA MET A 1 -11.28 -7.83 -7.44
C MET A 1 -10.12 -8.77 -7.78
N LEU A 2 -9.68 -9.65 -6.86
CA LEU A 2 -8.54 -10.55 -7.11
C LEU A 2 -8.70 -11.45 -8.34
N THR A 3 -9.87 -12.05 -8.55
CA THR A 3 -10.14 -12.87 -9.76
C THR A 3 -10.00 -12.05 -11.04
N CYS A 4 -10.63 -10.87 -11.10
CA CYS A 4 -10.53 -9.99 -12.27
C CYS A 4 -9.09 -9.52 -12.50
N ALA A 5 -8.33 -9.24 -11.43
CA ALA A 5 -6.92 -8.88 -11.54
C ALA A 5 -6.11 -10.04 -12.13
N ALA A 6 -6.37 -11.28 -11.72
CA ALA A 6 -5.69 -12.47 -12.26
C ALA A 6 -5.90 -12.64 -13.77
N GLU A 7 -7.08 -12.25 -14.27
CA GLU A 7 -7.42 -12.35 -15.70
C GLU A 7 -6.75 -11.27 -16.57
N CYS A 8 -6.27 -10.18 -15.97
CA CYS A 8 -5.73 -9.03 -16.71
C CYS A 8 -4.24 -8.76 -16.46
N ILE A 9 -3.64 -9.36 -15.43
CA ILE A 9 -2.27 -9.08 -15.03
C ILE A 9 -1.25 -9.88 -15.85
N THR A 10 -0.08 -9.30 -16.07
CA THR A 10 1.07 -10.01 -16.63
C THR A 10 1.78 -10.83 -15.53
N GLU A 11 2.65 -11.76 -15.93
CA GLU A 11 3.43 -12.57 -14.99
C GLU A 11 4.27 -11.71 -14.03
N GLU A 12 4.82 -10.60 -14.52
CA GLU A 12 5.64 -9.66 -13.74
C GLU A 12 4.83 -8.47 -13.19
N GLY A 13 3.50 -8.51 -13.33
CA GLY A 13 2.62 -7.41 -12.97
C GLY A 13 2.39 -7.28 -11.46
N PHE A 14 1.89 -6.11 -11.08
CA PHE A 14 1.44 -5.82 -9.72
C PHE A 14 -0.02 -5.38 -9.71
N PHE A 15 -0.80 -5.98 -8.82
CA PHE A 15 -2.12 -5.52 -8.45
C PHE A 15 -2.03 -4.70 -7.16
N CYS A 16 -2.28 -3.40 -7.28
CA CYS A 16 -2.10 -2.43 -6.19
C CYS A 16 -3.43 -1.90 -5.66
N VAL A 17 -3.55 -1.80 -4.34
CA VAL A 17 -4.77 -1.29 -3.66
C VAL A 17 -4.43 -0.38 -2.48
N VAL A 18 -5.34 0.55 -2.19
CA VAL A 18 -5.32 1.39 -0.98
C VAL A 18 -6.55 1.03 -0.15
N LEU A 19 -6.34 0.48 1.05
CA LEU A 19 -7.42 -0.03 1.89
C LEU A 19 -7.33 0.54 3.30
N PRO A 20 -8.44 0.58 4.07
CA PRO A 20 -8.35 0.67 5.52
C PRO A 20 -7.50 -0.48 6.07
N GLU A 21 -6.63 -0.21 7.05
CA GLU A 21 -5.64 -1.17 7.55
C GLU A 21 -6.26 -2.54 7.90
N GLN A 22 -7.36 -2.52 8.67
CA GLN A 22 -8.06 -3.73 9.08
C GLN A 22 -8.60 -4.56 7.90
N ILE A 23 -9.09 -3.89 6.85
CA ILE A 23 -9.56 -4.56 5.63
C ILE A 23 -8.37 -5.12 4.85
N GLY A 24 -7.25 -4.39 4.81
CA GLY A 24 -6.04 -4.82 4.12
C GLY A 24 -5.46 -6.12 4.65
N ASN A 25 -5.52 -6.37 5.96
CA ASN A 25 -5.08 -7.64 6.55
C ASN A 25 -5.91 -8.82 6.04
N GLY A 26 -7.25 -8.75 6.13
CA GLY A 26 -8.13 -9.80 5.61
C GLY A 26 -8.03 -9.96 4.09
N PHE A 27 -7.83 -8.86 3.35
CA PHE A 27 -7.59 -8.90 1.91
C PHE A 27 -6.29 -9.62 1.55
N THR A 28 -5.24 -9.39 2.35
CA THR A 28 -3.92 -10.04 2.17
C THR A 28 -4.03 -11.54 2.39
N GLU A 29 -4.69 -11.97 3.46
CA GLU A 29 -4.93 -13.40 3.73
C GLU A 29 -5.69 -14.07 2.58
N LEU A 30 -6.74 -13.42 2.07
CA LEU A 30 -7.48 -13.91 0.91
C LEU A 30 -6.59 -14.01 -0.34
N ALA A 31 -5.80 -12.97 -0.64
CA ALA A 31 -4.90 -12.96 -1.78
C ALA A 31 -3.86 -14.08 -1.71
N LEU A 32 -3.22 -14.26 -0.55
CA LEU A 32 -2.27 -15.35 -0.31
C LEU A 32 -2.92 -16.73 -0.51
N SER A 33 -4.16 -16.92 -0.04
CA SER A 33 -4.90 -18.17 -0.23
C SER A 33 -5.22 -18.48 -1.70
N MET A 34 -5.23 -17.45 -2.55
CA MET A 34 -5.45 -17.55 -4.00
C MET A 34 -4.14 -17.65 -4.79
N GLY A 35 -2.99 -17.78 -4.12
CA GLY A 35 -1.67 -17.93 -4.76
C GLY A 35 -1.00 -16.61 -5.16
N TRP A 36 -1.53 -15.47 -4.72
CA TRP A 36 -0.83 -14.20 -4.87
C TRP A 36 0.27 -14.05 -3.82
N HIS A 37 1.23 -13.18 -4.10
CA HIS A 37 2.32 -12.86 -3.18
C HIS A 37 2.29 -11.38 -2.86
N LEU A 38 2.24 -11.03 -1.56
CA LEU A 38 2.44 -9.65 -1.13
C LEU A 38 3.90 -9.28 -1.33
N ARG A 39 4.15 -8.16 -2.02
CA ARG A 39 5.49 -7.71 -2.39
C ARG A 39 5.82 -6.33 -1.82
N LEU A 40 4.82 -5.46 -1.68
CA LEU A 40 4.97 -4.15 -1.04
C LEU A 40 3.83 -3.91 -0.06
N ARG A 41 4.17 -3.43 1.13
CA ARG A 41 3.23 -2.92 2.14
C ARG A 41 3.71 -1.58 2.68
N THR A 42 2.90 -0.54 2.58
CA THR A 42 3.15 0.73 3.26
C THR A 42 2.03 1.01 4.23
N ASP A 43 2.34 1.02 5.52
CA ASP A 43 1.40 1.38 6.56
C ASP A 43 1.33 2.90 6.71
N VAL A 44 0.14 3.48 6.52
CA VAL A 44 -0.06 4.93 6.47
C VAL A 44 -0.77 5.42 7.74
N ALA A 45 -0.10 6.28 8.48
CA ALA A 45 -0.61 6.95 9.68
C ALA A 45 -0.71 8.46 9.48
N GLU A 46 -1.55 9.11 10.28
CA GLU A 46 -1.67 10.58 10.24
C GLU A 46 -0.37 11.27 10.65
N ASN A 47 0.28 10.78 11.71
CA ASN A 47 1.57 11.22 12.23
C ASN A 47 2.23 10.05 13.00
N GLU A 48 3.43 10.28 13.53
CA GLU A 48 4.21 9.25 14.26
C GLU A 48 3.49 8.68 15.48
N ALA A 49 2.67 9.48 16.17
CA ALA A 49 1.99 9.08 17.40
C ALA A 49 0.70 8.28 17.16
N ARG A 50 0.22 8.20 15.91
CA ARG A 50 -1.04 7.50 15.57
C ARG A 50 -0.77 6.12 15.00
N LEU A 51 -1.70 5.21 15.22
CA LEU A 51 -1.69 3.93 14.50
C LEU A 51 -2.04 4.14 13.02
N PRO A 52 -1.52 3.28 12.12
CA PRO A 52 -1.93 3.28 10.73
C PRO A 52 -3.44 3.05 10.60
N HIS A 53 -4.07 3.79 9.70
CA HIS A 53 -5.49 3.64 9.40
C HIS A 53 -5.73 3.28 7.92
N ARG A 54 -4.70 3.39 7.10
CA ARG A 54 -4.67 2.92 5.72
C ARG A 54 -3.42 2.10 5.47
N VAL A 55 -3.50 1.23 4.47
CA VAL A 55 -2.39 0.45 3.96
C VAL A 55 -2.38 0.51 2.43
N LEU A 56 -1.19 0.71 1.86
CA LEU A 56 -0.92 0.51 0.44
C LEU A 56 -0.36 -0.91 0.28
N LEU A 57 -0.96 -1.70 -0.60
CA LEU A 57 -0.55 -3.10 -0.83
C LEU A 57 -0.31 -3.31 -2.32
N ALA A 58 0.76 -4.02 -2.67
CA ALA A 58 1.02 -4.50 -4.02
C ALA A 58 1.23 -6.01 -4.01
N PHE A 59 0.39 -6.71 -4.79
CA PHE A 59 0.42 -8.17 -4.94
C PHE A 59 0.93 -8.55 -6.32
N SER A 60 1.73 -9.61 -6.40
CA SER A 60 2.24 -10.17 -7.67
C SER A 60 1.85 -11.64 -7.81
N PRO A 61 1.65 -12.15 -9.03
CA PRO A 61 1.59 -13.58 -9.30
C PRO A 61 2.91 -14.30 -9.00
N GLN A 62 4.03 -13.57 -9.00
CA GLN A 62 5.37 -14.12 -8.71
C GLN A 62 5.78 -13.88 -7.26
N ALA A 63 6.30 -14.94 -6.65
CA ALA A 63 6.92 -14.88 -5.34
C ALA A 63 8.14 -13.95 -5.35
N GLY A 64 8.47 -13.41 -4.17
CA GLY A 64 9.65 -12.60 -3.97
C GLY A 64 9.64 -11.93 -2.60
N GLU A 65 10.65 -11.11 -2.36
CA GLU A 65 10.75 -10.36 -1.12
C GLU A 65 9.57 -9.40 -0.94
N CYS A 66 9.08 -9.31 0.29
CA CYS A 66 8.06 -8.36 0.70
C CYS A 66 8.73 -7.19 1.42
N PHE A 67 8.75 -6.02 0.78
CA PHE A 67 9.21 -4.79 1.42
C PHE A 67 8.07 -4.16 2.19
N SER A 68 8.32 -3.83 3.45
CA SER A 68 7.35 -3.16 4.31
C SER A 68 7.95 -1.90 4.88
N ASP A 69 7.23 -0.79 4.77
CA ASP A 69 7.62 0.50 5.34
C ASP A 69 6.42 1.22 5.95
N ARG A 70 6.70 2.41 6.50
CA ARG A 70 5.71 3.25 7.16
C ARG A 70 5.77 4.65 6.57
N LEU A 71 4.60 5.22 6.33
CA LEU A 71 4.42 6.58 5.86
C LEU A 71 3.57 7.37 6.85
N VAL A 72 4.07 8.51 7.30
CA VAL A 72 3.29 9.48 8.07
C VAL A 72 2.86 10.62 7.16
N ILE A 73 1.59 11.05 7.24
CA ILE A 73 1.08 12.15 6.41
C ILE A 73 1.63 13.50 6.89
N ARG A 74 1.66 13.70 8.21
CA ARG A 74 2.15 14.92 8.86
C ARG A 74 3.45 14.69 9.61
N GLY A 75 4.41 15.59 9.39
CA GLY A 75 5.67 15.63 10.12
C GLY A 75 5.53 16.22 11.54
N PRO A 76 6.63 16.32 12.31
CA PRO A 76 6.62 16.86 13.67
C PRO A 76 6.09 18.30 13.78
N ASP A 77 6.19 19.07 12.71
CA ASP A 77 5.75 20.46 12.59
C ASP A 77 4.29 20.59 12.13
N GLN A 78 3.57 19.48 11.98
CA GLN A 78 2.20 19.39 11.46
C GLN A 78 2.04 19.78 9.98
N ASN A 79 3.14 20.00 9.25
CA ASN A 79 3.11 20.12 7.79
C ASN A 79 3.09 18.75 7.13
N TYR A 80 2.80 18.70 5.83
CA TYR A 80 2.92 17.43 5.10
C TYR A 80 4.37 16.93 5.19
N SER A 81 4.54 15.64 5.49
CA SER A 81 5.87 15.06 5.56
C SER A 81 6.54 15.08 4.19
N GLU A 82 7.88 15.04 4.16
CA GLU A 82 8.64 14.95 2.91
C GLU A 82 8.28 13.68 2.14
N ALA A 83 8.14 12.55 2.84
CA ALA A 83 7.79 11.27 2.22
C ALA A 83 6.38 11.29 1.60
N TYR A 84 5.40 11.87 2.29
CA TYR A 84 4.05 12.03 1.75
C TYR A 84 4.08 12.97 0.55
N THR A 85 4.81 14.07 0.67
CA THR A 85 4.96 15.05 -0.40
C THR A 85 5.58 14.45 -1.65
N ALA A 86 6.68 13.72 -1.50
CA ALA A 86 7.35 13.04 -2.61
C ALA A 86 6.43 12.02 -3.31
N LEU A 87 5.58 11.31 -2.54
CA LEU A 87 4.63 10.34 -3.08
C LEU A 87 3.49 11.00 -3.87
N THR A 88 2.98 12.15 -3.40
CA THR A 88 1.74 12.74 -3.95
C THR A 88 1.95 13.98 -4.82
N GLN A 89 3.15 14.56 -4.87
CA GLN A 89 3.44 15.81 -5.61
C GLN A 89 3.03 15.76 -7.09
N ALA A 90 3.12 14.60 -7.74
CA ALA A 90 2.75 14.45 -9.15
C ALA A 90 1.23 14.60 -9.40
N PHE A 91 0.42 14.52 -8.34
CA PHE A 91 -1.04 14.50 -8.41
C PHE A 91 -1.69 15.72 -7.73
N TYR A 92 -0.96 16.43 -6.87
CA TYR A 92 -1.45 17.60 -6.16
C TYR A 92 -0.77 18.87 -6.69
N LEU A 93 -1.57 19.72 -7.34
CA LEU A 93 -1.09 20.96 -7.98
C LEU A 93 -0.68 22.05 -6.97
N PHE A 94 -1.10 21.94 -5.72
CA PHE A 94 -0.78 22.88 -4.64
C PHE A 94 -0.56 22.08 -3.35
N MET A 95 0.71 21.81 -3.05
CA MET A 95 1.16 21.13 -1.84
C MET A 95 2.22 21.96 -1.14
#